data_AF-A0A2V9IWT7-F1
#
_entry.id   AF-A0A2V9IWT7-F1
#
_cell.length_a   1.000
_cell.length_b   1.000
_cell.length_c   1.000
_cell.angle_alpha   90.00
_cell.angle_beta   90.00
_cell.angle_gamma   90.00
#
_symmetry.space_group_name_H-M   'P 1'
#
loop_
_entity.id
_entity.type
_entity.pdbx_description
1 polymer ?
#
loop_
_entity_poly.entity_id
_entity_poly.type
_entity_poly.pdbx_seq_one_letter_code
_entity_poly.pdbx_strand_id
1 'polypeptide(L)'
;MSLQPTPGETARSELQACSKLRLTRSALTAQVRRHSLTSMPRKTRVVRLSSKGQIIIPASLRRQLGLKKGQAMEVRRGDGRELIFAPVEEQNLDLEAMLAQARAWFAKAKDPVEELHRRRKKERELEVQRRERRSA
;
A
#
# COMPACT_ATOMS: atom_id res chain seq x y z
N MET A 1 -33.13 -19.53 45.64
CA MET A 1 -32.17 -18.50 46.11
C MET A 1 -30.79 -18.96 45.67
N SER A 2 -30.25 -18.35 44.61
CA SER A 2 -28.99 -18.74 43.99
C SER A 2 -27.85 -17.95 44.62
N LEU A 3 -26.95 -18.65 45.32
CA LEU A 3 -25.73 -18.05 45.85
C LEU A 3 -24.73 -17.89 44.70
N GLN A 4 -24.39 -16.64 44.36
CA GLN A 4 -23.33 -16.35 43.40
C GLN A 4 -21.96 -16.67 44.01
N PRO A 5 -21.01 -17.23 43.24
CA PRO A 5 -19.66 -17.45 43.70
C PRO A 5 -18.91 -16.12 43.84
N THR A 6 -18.10 -16.02 44.90
CA THR A 6 -17.34 -14.82 45.25
C THR A 6 -16.10 -14.64 44.34
N PRO A 7 -15.65 -13.39 44.09
CA PRO A 7 -14.64 -13.06 43.07
C PRO A 7 -13.22 -13.60 43.32
N GLY A 8 -12.99 -14.35 44.41
CA GLY A 8 -11.66 -14.86 44.79
C GLY A 8 -11.28 -16.21 44.15
N GLU A 9 -12.25 -17.04 43.77
CA GLU A 9 -11.97 -18.40 43.25
C GLU A 9 -11.62 -18.42 41.76
N THR A 10 -12.14 -17.46 40.99
CA THR A 10 -11.89 -17.35 39.53
C THR A 10 -10.44 -16.96 39.22
N ALA A 11 -9.84 -16.10 40.03
CA ALA A 11 -8.48 -15.60 39.80
C ALA A 11 -7.39 -16.68 39.96
N ARG A 12 -7.65 -17.71 40.79
CA ARG A 12 -6.68 -18.80 41.02
C ARG A 12 -6.65 -19.81 39.88
N SER A 13 -7.76 -20.03 39.16
CA SER A 13 -7.79 -20.97 38.03
C SER A 13 -7.13 -20.38 36.77
N GLU A 14 -7.25 -19.07 36.54
CA GLU A 14 -6.61 -18.38 35.41
C GLU A 14 -5.08 -18.33 35.53
N LEU A 15 -4.56 -18.13 36.75
CA LEU A 15 -3.13 -18.20 37.03
C LEU A 15 -2.57 -19.62 36.83
N GLN A 16 -3.37 -20.65 37.15
CA GLN A 16 -2.97 -22.04 36.97
C GLN A 16 -2.93 -22.43 35.48
N ALA A 17 -3.82 -21.89 34.65
CA ALA A 17 -3.81 -22.07 33.20
C ALA A 17 -2.58 -21.44 32.53
N CYS A 18 -2.14 -20.26 32.99
CA CYS A 18 -0.93 -19.61 32.48
C CYS A 18 0.37 -20.35 32.86
N SER A 19 0.37 -21.13 33.93
CA SER A 19 1.56 -21.85 34.40
C SER A 19 1.95 -23.07 33.54
N LYS A 20 1.00 -23.62 32.75
CA LYS A 20 1.23 -24.79 31.89
C LYS A 20 1.85 -24.45 30.53
N LEU A 21 1.95 -23.17 30.16
CA LEU A 21 2.60 -22.72 28.93
C LEU A 21 4.04 -22.27 29.17
N ARG A 22 4.84 -23.07 29.89
CA ARG A 22 6.31 -22.92 29.91
C ARG A 22 6.91 -23.41 28.58
N LEU A 23 6.53 -22.76 27.48
CA LEU A 23 7.39 -22.73 26.30
C LEU A 23 8.60 -21.87 26.66
N THR A 24 9.76 -22.51 26.71
CA THR A 24 11.03 -21.84 26.98
C THR A 24 11.23 -20.72 25.96
N ARG A 25 11.49 -19.51 26.47
CA ARG A 25 11.74 -18.29 25.68
C ARG A 25 12.77 -18.50 24.55
N SER A 26 13.68 -19.45 24.71
CA SER A 26 14.73 -19.78 23.73
C SER A 26 14.19 -20.48 22.47
N ALA A 27 13.18 -21.35 22.59
CA ALA A 27 12.62 -22.05 21.43
C ALA A 27 11.88 -21.08 20.48
N LEU A 28 11.19 -20.10 21.05
CA LEU A 28 10.52 -19.03 20.30
C LEU A 28 11.51 -18.14 19.52
N THR A 29 12.73 -17.92 20.04
CA THR A 29 13.71 -17.05 19.36
C THR A 29 14.29 -17.64 18.06
N ALA A 30 14.38 -18.97 17.92
CA ALA A 30 14.96 -19.61 16.73
C ALA A 30 13.97 -19.70 15.55
N GLN A 31 12.68 -19.85 15.84
CA GLN A 31 11.63 -19.96 14.82
C GLN A 31 11.18 -18.58 14.31
N VAL A 32 11.16 -17.57 15.18
CA VAL A 32 10.86 -16.17 14.82
C VAL A 32 11.95 -15.52 13.96
N ARG A 33 13.19 -16.05 13.98
CA ARG A 33 14.25 -15.58 13.07
C ARG A 33 14.08 -16.02 11.62
N ARG A 34 13.38 -17.14 11.37
CA ARG A 34 13.21 -17.70 10.01
C ARG A 34 12.02 -17.11 9.26
N HIS A 35 11.03 -16.62 9.99
CA HIS A 35 9.93 -15.84 9.43
C HIS A 35 10.04 -14.44 9.98
N SER A 36 10.51 -13.50 9.16
CA SER A 36 10.49 -12.06 9.40
C SER A 36 9.05 -11.61 9.74
N LEU A 37 8.62 -11.81 10.98
CA LEU A 37 7.51 -11.09 11.57
C LEU A 37 8.06 -9.70 11.84
N THR A 38 7.98 -8.85 10.82
CA THR A 38 8.23 -7.43 10.92
C THR A 38 7.16 -6.86 11.84
N SER A 39 7.37 -6.99 13.15
CA SER A 39 6.58 -6.28 14.15
C SER A 39 6.82 -4.79 13.92
N MET A 40 5.99 -4.17 13.09
CA MET A 40 6.07 -2.74 12.88
C MET A 40 5.65 -2.05 14.19
N PRO A 41 6.49 -1.18 14.77
CA PRO A 41 6.13 -0.47 15.99
C PRO A 41 4.90 0.40 15.72
N ARG A 42 3.77 0.06 16.32
CA ARG A 42 2.54 0.85 16.23
C ARG A 42 2.71 2.12 17.07
N LYS A 43 2.73 3.29 16.42
CA LYS A 43 2.70 4.59 17.11
C LYS A 43 1.25 4.93 17.45
N THR A 44 0.86 4.72 18.70
CA THR A 44 -0.48 5.06 19.18
C THR A 44 -0.54 6.51 19.66
N ARG A 45 -1.56 7.26 19.23
CA ARG A 45 -1.91 8.57 19.80
C ARG A 45 -3.38 8.59 20.18
N VAL A 46 -3.66 9.08 21.39
CA VAL A 46 -5.02 9.26 21.88
C VAL A 46 -5.52 10.63 21.41
N VAL A 47 -6.66 10.65 20.75
CA VAL A 47 -7.37 11.87 20.32
C VAL A 47 -8.81 11.80 20.81
N ARG A 48 -9.38 12.95 21.17
CA ARG A 48 -10.78 13.03 21.60
C ARG A 48 -11.70 13.15 20.39
N LEU A 49 -12.81 12.43 20.44
CA LEU A 49 -13.92 12.60 19.52
C LEU A 49 -14.67 13.89 19.89
N SER A 50 -14.88 14.78 18.93
CA SER A 50 -15.72 15.96 19.16
C SER A 50 -17.19 15.56 19.29
N SER A 51 -18.03 16.45 19.83
CA SER A 51 -19.48 16.27 19.90
C SER A 51 -20.15 16.04 18.54
N LYS A 52 -19.51 16.49 17.45
CA LYS A 52 -19.97 16.29 16.08
C LYS A 52 -19.41 15.03 15.42
N GLY A 53 -18.73 14.16 16.16
CA GLY A 53 -18.13 12.93 15.62
C GLY A 53 -16.85 13.16 14.81
N GLN A 54 -16.27 14.37 14.85
CA GLN A 54 -15.03 14.67 14.12
C GLN A 54 -13.81 14.19 14.90
N ILE A 55 -12.87 13.55 14.20
CA ILE A 55 -11.56 13.14 14.71
C ILE A 55 -10.50 14.06 14.09
N ILE A 56 -9.70 14.72 14.93
CA ILE A 56 -8.63 15.60 14.45
C ILE A 56 -7.34 14.79 14.31
N ILE A 57 -6.83 14.66 13.08
CA ILE A 57 -5.52 14.06 12.82
C ILE A 57 -4.42 15.08 13.15
N PRO A 58 -3.52 14.81 14.12
CA PRO A 58 -2.45 15.73 14.50
C PRO A 58 -1.53 16.10 13.33
N ALA A 59 -1.02 17.32 13.32
CA ALA A 59 -0.19 17.84 12.23
C ALA A 59 1.06 16.98 11.95
N SER A 60 1.68 16.42 12.99
CA SER A 60 2.83 15.53 12.84
C SER A 60 2.49 14.26 12.06
N LEU A 61 1.31 13.68 12.32
CA LEU A 61 0.85 12.46 11.65
C LEU A 61 0.45 12.76 10.20
N ARG A 62 -0.23 13.90 9.96
CA ARG A 62 -0.55 14.36 8.60
C ARG A 62 0.70 14.47 7.72
N ARG A 63 1.77 15.09 8.24
CA ARG A 63 3.05 15.24 7.50
C ARG A 63 3.71 13.90 7.21
N GLN A 64 3.75 12.99 8.20
CA GLN A 64 4.35 11.66 8.04
C GLN A 64 3.62 10.81 7.01
N LEU A 65 2.30 10.94 6.94
CA LEU A 65 1.44 10.19 6.01
C LEU A 65 1.20 10.91 4.68
N GLY A 66 1.76 12.11 4.48
CA GLY A 66 1.58 12.89 3.26
C GLY A 66 0.14 13.40 3.01
N LEU A 67 -0.70 13.47 4.06
CA LEU A 67 -2.10 13.87 3.93
C LEU A 67 -2.24 15.37 3.69
N LYS A 68 -3.00 15.75 2.66
CA LYS A 68 -3.26 17.14 2.27
C LYS A 68 -4.62 17.62 2.80
N LYS A 69 -4.75 18.93 2.99
CA LYS A 69 -6.02 19.56 3.36
C LYS A 69 -7.02 19.40 2.20
N GLY A 70 -8.25 19.00 2.50
CA GLY A 70 -9.30 18.83 1.49
C GLY A 70 -9.19 17.55 0.65
N GLN A 71 -8.22 16.69 0.95
CA GLN A 71 -8.06 15.40 0.27
C GLN A 71 -9.24 14.48 0.58
N ALA A 72 -9.81 13.87 -0.46
CA ALA A 72 -10.82 12.84 -0.31
C ALA A 72 -10.22 11.58 0.34
N MET A 73 -10.92 11.06 1.35
CA MET A 73 -10.50 9.90 2.12
C MET A 73 -11.63 8.88 2.12
N GLU A 74 -11.29 7.65 1.84
CA GLU A 74 -12.15 6.50 2.05
C GLU A 74 -12.04 6.03 3.51
N VAL A 75 -13.19 5.67 4.08
CA VAL A 75 -13.28 5.13 5.44
C VAL A 75 -13.81 3.71 5.34
N ARG A 76 -12.99 2.74 5.75
CA ARG A 76 -13.36 1.32 5.82
C ARG A 76 -13.29 0.83 7.25
N ARG A 77 -14.13 -0.15 7.58
CA ARG A 77 -14.04 -0.87 8.85
C ARG A 77 -13.00 -1.99 8.71
N GLY A 78 -12.04 -2.02 9.62
CA GLY A 78 -11.10 -3.14 9.75
C GLY A 78 -11.67 -4.25 10.62
N ASP A 79 -10.82 -5.18 11.04
CA ASP A 79 -11.24 -6.27 11.92
C ASP A 79 -11.61 -5.72 13.31
N GLY A 80 -12.83 -6.03 13.77
CA GLY A 80 -13.34 -5.62 15.08
C GLY A 80 -13.77 -4.15 15.16
N ARG A 81 -12.96 -3.34 15.87
CA ARG A 81 -13.27 -1.93 16.24
C ARG A 81 -12.32 -0.91 15.60
N GLU A 82 -11.58 -1.30 14.57
CA GLU A 82 -10.64 -0.43 13.88
C GLU A 82 -11.33 0.29 12.69
N LEU A 83 -10.99 1.56 12.49
CA LEU A 83 -11.33 2.32 11.29
C LEU A 83 -10.05 2.58 10.50
N ILE A 84 -10.08 2.24 9.22
CA ILE A 84 -8.98 2.42 8.28
C ILE A 84 -9.33 3.58 7.37
N PHE A 85 -8.44 4.57 7.31
CA PHE A 85 -8.56 5.73 6.44
C PHE A 85 -7.53 5.60 5.32
N ALA A 86 -7.98 5.61 4.07
CA ALA A 86 -7.11 5.59 2.89
C ALA A 86 -7.46 6.76 1.98
N PRO A 87 -6.47 7.40 1.31
CA PRO A 87 -6.77 8.34 0.23
C PRO A 87 -7.65 7.70 -0.83
N VAL A 88 -8.66 8.42 -1.32
CA VAL A 88 -9.35 7.99 -2.55
C VAL A 88 -8.37 8.20 -3.70
N GLU A 89 -8.02 7.12 -4.39
CA GLU A 89 -7.34 7.24 -5.67
C GLU A 89 -8.37 7.79 -6.66
N GLU A 90 -8.20 9.05 -7.06
CA GLU A 90 -8.87 9.55 -8.25
C GLU A 90 -8.42 8.66 -9.40
N GLN A 91 -9.36 7.89 -9.93
CA GLN A 91 -9.13 7.10 -11.14
C GLN A 91 -8.69 8.10 -12.20
N ASN A 92 -7.40 8.08 -12.54
CA ASN A 92 -6.87 8.87 -13.64
C ASN A 92 -7.46 8.28 -14.93
N LEU A 93 -8.68 8.68 -15.24
CA LEU A 93 -9.37 8.32 -16.49
C LEU A 93 -8.49 8.67 -17.69
N ASP A 94 -7.70 9.74 -17.59
CA ASP A 94 -6.71 10.12 -18.59
C ASP A 94 -5.57 9.11 -18.74
N LEU A 95 -5.11 8.48 -17.66
CA LEU A 95 -4.04 7.47 -17.73
C LEU A 95 -4.55 6.18 -18.38
N GLU A 96 -5.76 5.74 -18.03
CA GLU A 96 -6.39 4.58 -18.69
C GLU A 96 -6.71 4.86 -20.16
N ALA A 97 -7.18 6.07 -20.50
CA ALA A 97 -7.40 6.49 -21.88
C ALA A 97 -6.08 6.51 -22.67
N MET A 98 -5.00 7.05 -22.10
CA MET A 98 -3.67 7.03 -22.71
C MET A 98 -3.15 5.60 -22.91
N LEU A 99 -3.31 4.73 -21.92
CA LEU A 99 -2.89 3.32 -22.01
C LEU A 99 -3.72 2.55 -23.03
N ALA A 100 -5.02 2.81 -23.13
CA ALA A 100 -5.90 2.22 -24.14
C ALA A 100 -5.48 2.64 -25.54
N GLN A 101 -5.16 3.92 -25.74
CA GLN A 101 -4.68 4.44 -27.02
C GLN A 101 -3.33 3.82 -27.42
N ALA A 102 -2.40 3.70 -26.46
CA ALA A 102 -1.12 3.04 -26.69
C ALA A 102 -1.31 1.57 -27.09
N ARG A 103 -2.14 0.81 -26.38
CA ARG A 103 -2.47 -0.59 -26.70
C ARG A 103 -3.11 -0.73 -28.09
N ALA A 104 -4.03 0.18 -28.45
CA ALA A 104 -4.66 0.18 -29.77
C ALA A 104 -3.67 0.49 -30.90
N TRP A 105 -2.70 1.37 -30.65
CA TRP A 105 -1.60 1.63 -31.57
C TRP A 105 -0.70 0.40 -31.73
N PHE A 106 -0.32 -0.25 -30.63
CA PHE A 106 0.46 -1.49 -30.66
C PHE A 106 -0.26 -2.64 -31.38
N ALA A 107 -1.58 -2.77 -31.22
CA ALA A 107 -2.36 -3.80 -31.91
C ALA A 107 -2.45 -3.59 -33.42
N LYS A 108 -2.34 -2.33 -33.89
CA LYS A 108 -2.35 -1.98 -35.32
C LYS A 108 -0.96 -1.94 -35.94
N ALA A 109 0.07 -1.67 -35.14
CA ALA A 109 1.44 -1.61 -35.59
C ALA A 109 1.98 -3.03 -35.83
N LYS A 110 2.32 -3.33 -37.08
CA LYS A 110 3.22 -4.46 -37.41
C LYS A 110 4.57 -4.17 -36.74
N ASP A 111 5.16 -5.19 -36.10
CA ASP A 111 6.32 -5.13 -35.21
C ASP A 111 6.96 -3.72 -35.05
N PRO A 112 6.70 -3.02 -33.93
CA PRO A 112 7.15 -1.64 -33.73
C PRO A 112 8.67 -1.49 -33.84
N VAL A 113 9.42 -2.57 -33.59
CA VAL A 113 10.87 -2.61 -33.74
C VAL A 113 11.25 -2.59 -35.22
N GLU A 114 10.59 -3.39 -36.07
CA GLU A 114 10.81 -3.35 -37.52
C GLU A 114 10.47 -1.99 -38.12
N GLU A 115 9.37 -1.35 -37.71
CA GLU A 115 8.98 -0.04 -38.23
C GLU A 115 10.01 1.05 -37.86
N LEU A 116 10.57 0.99 -36.65
CA LEU A 116 11.68 1.85 -36.22
C LEU A 116 12.94 1.60 -37.07
N HIS A 117 13.29 0.33 -37.33
CA HIS A 117 14.43 -0.01 -38.18
C HIS A 117 14.24 0.46 -39.62
N ARG A 118 13.04 0.30 -40.18
CA ARG A 118 12.67 0.76 -41.53
C ARG A 118 12.80 2.28 -41.63
N ARG A 119 12.31 3.02 -40.62
CA ARG A 119 12.41 4.48 -40.55
C ARG A 119 13.86 4.95 -40.48
N ARG A 120 14.68 4.36 -39.60
CA ARG A 120 16.12 4.66 -39.49
C ARG A 120 16.93 4.28 -40.73
N LYS A 121 16.50 3.26 -41.49
CA LYS A 121 17.19 2.88 -42.74
C LYS A 121 16.94 3.90 -43.85
N LYS A 122 15.67 4.33 -44.03
CA LYS A 122 15.31 5.41 -44.97
C LYS A 122 16.02 6.73 -44.67
N GLU A 123 16.16 7.07 -43.38
CA GLU A 123 16.83 8.30 -42.97
C GLU A 123 18.32 8.30 -43.35
N ARG A 124 19.00 7.15 -43.18
CA ARG A 124 20.39 6.96 -43.63
C ARG A 124 20.53 7.02 -45.15
N GLU A 125 19.62 6.40 -45.89
CA GLU A 125 19.60 6.45 -47.36
C GLU A 125 19.43 7.89 -47.87
N LEU A 126 18.56 8.68 -47.24
CA LEU A 126 18.36 10.10 -47.57
C LEU A 126 19.57 10.97 -47.21
N GLU A 127 20.27 10.68 -46.11
CA GLU A 127 21.52 11.36 -45.76
C GLU A 127 22.63 11.07 -46.76
N VAL A 128 22.77 9.81 -47.20
CA VAL A 128 23.74 9.43 -48.23
C VAL A 128 23.42 10.16 -49.54
N GLN A 129 22.17 10.14 -50.00
CA GLN A 129 21.75 10.88 -51.20
C GLN A 129 21.96 12.39 -51.07
N ARG A 130 21.75 12.97 -49.88
CA ARG A 130 22.04 14.40 -49.62
C ARG A 130 23.52 14.71 -49.67
N ARG A 131 24.38 13.81 -49.20
CA ARG A 131 25.84 13.97 -49.25
C ARG A 131 26.36 13.83 -50.68
N GLU A 132 25.87 12.85 -51.43
CA GLU A 132 26.21 12.66 -52.85
C GLU A 132 25.80 13.87 -53.70
N ARG A 133 24.58 14.40 -53.51
CA ARG A 133 24.14 15.64 -54.18
C ARG A 133 24.91 16.91 -53.81
N ARG A 134 25.64 16.92 -52.69
CA ARG A 134 26.47 18.05 -52.24
C ARG A 134 27.93 17.91 -52.67
N SER A 135 28.33 16.74 -53.16
CA SER A 135 29.70 16.42 -53.58
C SER A 135 29.84 16.23 -55.10
N ALA A 136 28.73 16.25 -55.85
CA ALA A 136 28.67 16.43 -57.29
C ALA A 136 28.40 17.90 -57.63
#